data_AF-A0A3M6X8F2-F1
#
_entry.id   AF-A0A3M6X8F2-F1
#
_cell.length_a   1.000
_cell.length_b   1.000
_cell.length_c   1.000
_cell.angle_alpha   90.00
_cell.angle_beta   90.00
_cell.angle_gamma   90.00
#
_symmetry.space_group_name_H-M   'P 1'
#
loop_
_entity.id
_entity.type
_entity.pdbx_description
1 polymer ?
#
loop_
_entity_poly.entity_id
_entity_poly.type
_entity_poly.pdbx_seq_one_letter_code
_entity_poly.pdbx_strand_id
1 'polypeptide(L)'
;AHKYVVAKICETTDISAERELLAFSRIDSLKSSHTGSSLLRKMLDTFEISNRGQKHTCFIHEPLGMSLETCRCFFPDGKFPDIMIKSVLKTEARMVHTDLKAANIHFSIADEGILKAYEDKQLAHPSARKITEEAVIDESRGIGWDREFPGRSSRPTLIDFGEARCGRDVHHGLIQPAAYRAPEVTLGMPWDSSVDIWNLGVLTWHLRHNELLFTNTPREDEDMAYHEVPRMIEELKNATY
;
A
#
# COMPACT_ATOMS: atom_id res chain seq x y z
N ALA A 1 11.14 2.43 28.33
CA ALA A 1 10.75 1.19 27.63
C ALA A 1 11.32 1.24 26.22
N HIS A 2 11.83 0.13 25.69
CA HIS A 2 12.29 0.05 24.30
C HIS A 2 11.07 0.07 23.38
N LYS A 3 11.09 0.86 22.29
CA LYS A 3 9.98 0.97 21.33
C LYS A 3 10.52 0.71 19.93
N TYR A 4 9.89 -0.21 19.21
CA TYR A 4 10.22 -0.49 17.82
C TYR A 4 9.49 0.49 16.89
N VAL A 5 10.18 0.94 15.85
CA VAL A 5 9.66 1.84 14.81
C VAL A 5 10.19 1.44 13.45
N VAL A 6 9.53 1.91 12.39
CA VAL A 6 9.99 1.81 11.01
C VAL A 6 10.36 3.20 10.51
N ALA A 7 11.57 3.34 9.95
CA ALA A 7 12.00 4.56 9.29
C ALA A 7 11.95 4.35 7.77
N LYS A 8 11.17 5.19 7.07
CA LYS A 8 11.20 5.32 5.60
C LYS A 8 12.09 6.51 5.27
N ILE A 9 13.18 6.26 4.55
CA ILE A 9 14.13 7.29 4.10
C ILE A 9 13.87 7.53 2.62
N CYS A 10 13.42 8.73 2.26
CA CYS A 10 13.06 9.07 0.88
C CYS A 10 14.28 9.52 0.06
N GLU A 11 14.21 9.34 -1.25
CA GLU A 11 15.18 9.91 -2.17
C GLU A 11 15.00 11.44 -2.28
N THR A 12 16.07 12.16 -2.61
CA THR A 12 16.13 13.63 -2.47
C THR A 12 15.25 14.43 -3.42
N THR A 13 14.82 13.82 -4.54
CA THR A 13 14.04 14.49 -5.59
C THR A 13 12.66 13.89 -5.74
N ASP A 14 12.24 13.07 -4.77
CA ASP A 14 11.00 12.34 -4.89
C ASP A 14 9.81 13.19 -4.45
N ILE A 15 9.03 13.65 -5.43
CA ILE A 15 7.76 14.37 -5.19
C ILE A 15 6.76 13.54 -4.38
N SER A 16 6.93 12.21 -4.35
CA SER A 16 6.11 11.33 -3.52
C SER A 16 6.25 11.66 -2.04
N ALA A 17 7.43 12.10 -1.58
CA ALA A 17 7.65 12.48 -0.18
C ALA A 17 6.83 13.71 0.22
N GLU A 18 6.76 14.72 -0.66
CA GLU A 18 5.93 15.92 -0.41
C GLU A 18 4.45 15.57 -0.36
N ARG A 19 3.98 14.73 -1.30
CA ARG A 19 2.59 14.25 -1.34
C ARG A 19 2.24 13.44 -0.10
N GLU A 20 3.14 12.55 0.33
CA GLU A 20 2.95 11.72 1.51
C GLU A 20 2.92 12.56 2.80
N LEU A 21 3.78 13.58 2.92
CA LEU A 21 3.73 14.51 4.05
C LEU A 21 2.41 15.31 4.09
N LEU A 22 1.92 15.77 2.94
CA LEU A 22 0.61 16.43 2.83
C LEU A 22 -0.53 15.47 3.20
N ALA A 23 -0.46 14.23 2.75
CA ALA A 23 -1.43 13.18 3.07
C ALA A 23 -1.48 12.90 4.59
N PHE A 24 -0.33 12.73 5.24
CA PHE A 24 -0.28 12.53 6.69
C PHE A 24 -0.78 13.75 7.46
N SER A 25 -0.39 14.96 7.05
CA SER A 25 -0.91 16.21 7.63
C SER A 25 -2.45 16.27 7.52
N ARG A 26 -2.99 15.80 6.39
CA ARG A 26 -4.43 15.70 6.19
C ARG A 26 -5.05 14.65 7.11
N ILE A 27 -4.51 13.44 7.17
CA ILE A 27 -4.98 12.36 8.06
C ILE A 27 -5.05 12.83 9.52
N ASP A 28 -3.97 13.46 10.01
CA ASP A 28 -3.89 13.91 11.40
C ASP A 28 -4.87 15.05 11.70
N SER A 29 -5.22 15.86 10.69
CA SER A 29 -6.24 16.90 10.80
C SER A 29 -7.68 16.37 10.86
N LEU A 30 -7.92 15.10 10.48
CA LEU A 30 -9.27 14.52 10.42
C LEU A 30 -9.81 14.27 11.82
N LYS A 31 -10.75 15.12 12.25
CA LYS A 31 -11.64 14.82 13.38
C LYS A 31 -12.75 13.88 12.89
N SER A 32 -12.45 12.59 12.78
CA SER A 32 -13.44 11.57 12.44
C SER A 32 -13.51 10.48 13.51
N SER A 33 -14.72 10.16 13.95
CA SER A 33 -15.02 8.99 14.80
C SER A 33 -15.28 7.73 13.97
N HIS A 34 -15.19 7.81 12.64
CA HIS A 34 -15.42 6.68 11.76
C HIS A 34 -14.30 5.65 11.91
N THR A 35 -14.66 4.37 11.96
CA THR A 35 -13.69 3.28 12.12
C THR A 35 -12.65 3.25 11.01
N GLY A 36 -12.99 3.77 9.82
CA GLY A 36 -12.09 3.83 8.67
C GLY A 36 -10.83 4.66 8.87
N SER A 37 -10.85 5.67 9.74
CA SER A 37 -9.67 6.48 10.04
C SER A 37 -8.59 5.68 10.78
N SER A 38 -9.01 4.69 11.59
CA SER A 38 -8.10 3.78 12.30
C SER A 38 -7.42 2.74 11.40
N LEU A 39 -7.89 2.62 10.15
CA LEU A 39 -7.34 1.74 9.12
C LEU A 39 -6.30 2.46 8.23
N LEU A 40 -5.99 3.73 8.50
CA LEU A 40 -4.95 4.47 7.80
C LEU A 40 -3.66 4.42 8.61
N ARG A 41 -2.52 4.24 7.93
CA ARG A 41 -1.22 4.38 8.59
C ARG A 41 -1.08 5.78 9.16
N LYS A 42 -0.45 5.88 10.34
CA LYS A 42 -0.10 7.15 10.96
C LYS A 42 1.39 7.42 10.84
N MET A 43 1.73 8.70 10.76
CA MET A 43 3.10 9.17 10.89
C MET A 43 3.34 9.52 12.37
N LEU A 44 4.34 8.88 12.97
CA LEU A 44 4.71 9.13 14.37
C LEU A 44 5.60 10.36 14.49
N ASP A 45 6.51 10.53 13.52
CA ASP A 45 7.46 11.65 13.47
C ASP A 45 7.97 11.82 12.03
N THR A 46 8.56 12.99 11.76
CA THR A 46 9.24 13.29 10.50
C THR A 46 10.49 14.14 10.77
N PHE A 47 11.59 13.81 10.11
CA PHE A 47 12.83 14.60 10.18
C PHE A 47 13.59 14.54 8.85
N GLU A 48 14.69 15.27 8.77
CA GLU A 48 15.55 15.29 7.59
C GLU A 48 16.95 14.80 7.98
N ILE A 49 17.53 13.92 7.16
CA ILE A 49 18.95 13.56 7.27
C ILE A 49 19.72 14.15 6.09
N SER A 50 20.97 14.53 6.34
CA SER A 50 21.87 15.00 5.30
C SER A 50 22.98 13.97 5.06
N ASN A 51 23.17 13.55 3.82
CA ASN A 51 24.26 12.66 3.41
C ASN A 51 24.90 13.22 2.14
N ARG A 52 26.24 13.38 2.11
CA ARG A 52 26.96 13.93 0.94
C ARG A 52 26.36 15.24 0.37
N GLY A 53 25.80 16.10 1.23
CA GLY A 53 25.15 17.36 0.84
C GLY A 53 23.72 17.21 0.29
N GLN A 54 23.22 15.99 0.19
CA GLN A 54 21.86 15.65 -0.19
C GLN A 54 20.97 15.50 1.05
N LYS A 55 19.77 16.09 1.00
CA LYS A 55 18.79 16.09 2.08
C LYS A 55 17.70 15.06 1.80
N HIS A 56 17.45 14.18 2.76
CA HIS A 56 16.47 13.11 2.66
C HIS A 56 15.39 13.26 3.73
N THR A 57 14.14 13.41 3.31
CA THR A 57 12.98 13.36 4.20
C THR A 57 12.83 11.94 4.76
N CYS A 58 12.62 11.84 6.07
CA CYS A 58 12.50 10.58 6.79
C CYS A 58 11.19 10.54 7.55
N PHE A 59 10.39 9.51 7.33
CA PHE A 59 9.13 9.27 8.05
C PHE A 59 9.29 8.15 9.06
N ILE A 60 8.82 8.38 10.28
CA ILE A 60 8.78 7.37 11.33
C ILE A 60 7.36 6.84 11.48
N HIS A 61 7.23 5.52 11.50
CA HIS A 61 5.96 4.83 11.59
C HIS A 61 5.98 3.72 12.63
N GLU A 62 4.78 3.27 13.01
CA GLU A 62 4.60 2.00 13.70
C GLU A 62 5.04 0.83 12.78
N PRO A 63 5.66 -0.22 13.35
CA PRO A 63 5.89 -1.47 12.64
C PRO A 63 4.58 -2.12 12.24
N LEU A 64 4.53 -2.59 10.99
CA LEU A 64 3.41 -3.36 10.46
C LEU A 64 3.93 -4.74 10.03
N GLY A 65 3.03 -5.71 10.00
CA GLY A 65 3.28 -7.05 9.50
C GLY A 65 3.25 -7.10 7.98
N MET A 66 2.97 -8.30 7.47
CA MET A 66 2.89 -8.55 6.04
C MET A 66 1.74 -7.80 5.37
N SER A 67 1.84 -7.63 4.06
CA SER A 67 0.76 -7.13 3.21
C SER A 67 -0.32 -8.18 2.96
N LEU A 68 -1.49 -7.75 2.49
CA LEU A 68 -2.53 -8.67 1.98
C LEU A 68 -1.98 -9.52 0.83
N GLU A 69 -1.12 -8.94 -0.02
CA GLU A 69 -0.50 -9.65 -1.14
C GLU A 69 0.31 -10.87 -0.65
N THR A 70 1.18 -10.66 0.33
CA THR A 70 1.95 -11.78 0.93
C THR A 70 1.04 -12.74 1.69
N CYS A 71 -0.01 -12.23 2.36
CA CYS A 71 -0.92 -13.06 3.14
C CYS A 71 -1.69 -14.10 2.31
N ARG A 72 -1.80 -13.92 0.98
CA ARG A 72 -2.40 -14.90 0.05
C ARG A 72 -1.82 -16.30 0.20
N CYS A 73 -0.51 -16.43 0.44
CA CYS A 73 0.13 -17.75 0.50
C CYS A 73 -0.38 -18.63 1.67
N PHE A 74 -1.11 -18.06 2.63
CA PHE A 74 -1.70 -18.77 3.75
C PHE A 74 -3.13 -19.27 3.50
N PHE A 75 -3.74 -18.92 2.36
CA PHE A 75 -5.09 -19.34 2.01
C PHE A 75 -5.10 -20.40 0.91
N PRO A 76 -6.05 -21.36 0.93
CA PRO A 76 -6.28 -22.27 -0.18
C PRO A 76 -6.48 -21.51 -1.48
N ASP A 77 -5.74 -21.91 -2.53
CA ASP A 77 -5.73 -21.26 -3.85
C ASP A 77 -5.42 -19.74 -3.83
N GLY A 78 -4.87 -19.21 -2.73
CA GLY A 78 -4.61 -17.78 -2.56
C GLY A 78 -5.86 -16.90 -2.38
N LYS A 79 -7.04 -17.50 -2.12
CA LYS A 79 -8.33 -16.81 -2.11
C LYS A 79 -8.76 -16.40 -0.70
N PHE A 80 -9.16 -15.15 -0.54
CA PHE A 80 -9.56 -14.61 0.75
C PHE A 80 -11.02 -14.93 1.09
N PRO A 81 -11.32 -15.22 2.37
CA PRO A 81 -12.71 -15.34 2.83
C PRO A 81 -13.41 -13.97 2.84
N ASP A 82 -14.71 -13.96 2.54
CA ASP A 82 -15.53 -12.74 2.44
C ASP A 82 -15.47 -11.83 3.68
N ILE A 83 -15.30 -12.41 4.87
CA ILE A 83 -15.19 -11.65 6.12
C ILE A 83 -13.95 -10.74 6.12
N MET A 84 -12.84 -11.19 5.54
CA MET A 84 -11.61 -10.41 5.46
C MET A 84 -11.72 -9.34 4.39
N ILE A 85 -12.31 -9.65 3.24
CA ILE A 85 -12.58 -8.69 2.16
C ILE A 85 -13.43 -7.52 2.69
N LYS A 86 -14.51 -7.81 3.42
CA LYS A 86 -15.38 -6.77 4.01
C LYS A 86 -14.67 -5.83 4.99
N SER A 87 -13.57 -6.26 5.62
CA SER A 87 -12.82 -5.42 6.55
C SER A 87 -12.00 -4.33 5.84
N VAL A 88 -11.57 -4.60 4.59
CA VAL A 88 -10.79 -3.68 3.76
C VAL A 88 -11.64 -2.54 3.20
N LEU A 89 -12.94 -2.77 2.94
CA LEU A 89 -13.86 -1.80 2.34
C LEU A 89 -14.20 -0.59 3.22
N LYS A 90 -13.66 -0.49 4.44
CA LYS A 90 -14.11 0.47 5.47
C LYS A 90 -13.25 1.74 5.59
N THR A 91 -12.24 1.94 4.75
CA THR A 91 -11.31 3.08 4.85
C THR A 91 -12.02 4.43 4.57
N GLU A 92 -11.66 5.48 5.31
CA GLU A 92 -12.16 6.85 5.07
C GLU A 92 -11.03 7.85 5.32
N ALA A 93 -10.46 8.41 4.25
CA ALA A 93 -9.31 9.33 4.33
C ALA A 93 -9.60 10.76 3.84
N ARG A 94 -10.78 11.01 3.24
CA ARG A 94 -11.12 12.30 2.58
C ARG A 94 -9.97 12.85 1.70
N MET A 95 -9.29 11.95 1.02
CA MET A 95 -8.28 12.15 -0.01
C MET A 95 -8.37 10.98 -1.00
N VAL A 96 -7.78 11.13 -2.18
CA VAL A 96 -7.71 10.05 -3.18
C VAL A 96 -6.35 9.37 -3.05
N HIS A 97 -6.31 8.05 -2.88
CA HIS A 97 -5.09 7.25 -2.72
C HIS A 97 -4.38 7.02 -4.05
N THR A 98 -5.14 6.70 -5.10
CA THR A 98 -4.69 6.49 -6.49
C THR A 98 -3.75 5.29 -6.76
N ASP A 99 -3.28 4.60 -5.72
CA ASP A 99 -2.52 3.34 -5.84
C ASP A 99 -3.06 2.24 -4.90
N LEU A 100 -4.39 2.05 -4.86
CA LEU A 100 -5.00 1.07 -3.96
C LEU A 100 -4.84 -0.36 -4.51
N LYS A 101 -3.99 -1.17 -3.85
CA LYS A 101 -3.69 -2.56 -4.20
C LYS A 101 -3.37 -3.40 -2.97
N ALA A 102 -3.39 -4.73 -3.09
CA ALA A 102 -3.15 -5.65 -1.98
C ALA A 102 -1.77 -5.48 -1.31
N ALA A 103 -0.77 -5.07 -2.08
CA ALA A 103 0.57 -4.77 -1.56
C ALA A 103 0.60 -3.54 -0.62
N ASN A 104 -0.32 -2.59 -0.80
CA ASN A 104 -0.39 -1.35 -0.01
C ASN A 104 -1.31 -1.47 1.22
N ILE A 105 -1.73 -2.68 1.58
CA ILE A 105 -2.54 -2.92 2.78
C ILE A 105 -1.82 -3.92 3.66
N HIS A 106 -1.33 -3.45 4.80
CA HIS A 106 -0.56 -4.25 5.75
C HIS A 106 -1.34 -4.54 7.01
N PHE A 107 -1.04 -5.65 7.66
CA PHE A 107 -1.64 -5.99 8.95
C PHE A 107 -0.91 -5.30 10.10
N SER A 108 -1.65 -4.76 11.08
CA SER A 108 -1.04 -4.30 12.32
C SER A 108 -0.40 -5.45 13.10
N ILE A 109 0.71 -5.18 13.78
CA ILE A 109 1.31 -6.11 14.75
C ILE A 109 0.59 -5.94 16.09
N ALA A 110 -0.07 -7.00 16.56
CA ALA A 110 -0.77 -7.00 17.85
C ALA A 110 0.13 -7.44 19.02
N ASP A 111 1.08 -8.33 18.75
CA ASP A 111 2.05 -8.83 19.73
C ASP A 111 3.46 -8.33 19.37
N GLU A 112 3.97 -7.35 20.13
CA GLU A 112 5.33 -6.83 19.94
C GLU A 112 6.43 -7.87 20.25
N GLY A 113 6.09 -8.99 20.89
CA GLY A 113 7.00 -10.12 21.09
C GLY A 113 7.59 -10.64 19.77
N ILE A 114 6.86 -10.50 18.66
CA ILE A 114 7.38 -10.86 17.33
C ILE A 114 8.56 -9.97 16.90
N LEU A 115 8.55 -8.69 17.28
CA LEU A 115 9.63 -7.74 16.97
C LEU A 115 10.86 -8.04 17.82
N LYS A 116 10.64 -8.41 19.08
CA LYS A 116 11.72 -8.85 19.96
C LYS A 116 12.35 -10.15 19.47
N ALA A 117 11.53 -11.12 19.08
CA ALA A 117 12.01 -12.38 18.49
C ALA A 117 12.77 -12.14 17.18
N TYR A 118 12.35 -11.17 16.36
CA TYR A 118 13.08 -10.76 15.17
C TYR A 118 14.46 -10.20 15.50
N GLU A 119 14.55 -9.27 16.46
CA GLU A 119 15.81 -8.70 16.95
C GLU A 119 16.74 -9.80 17.48
N ASP A 120 16.25 -10.66 18.36
CA ASP A 120 17.04 -11.73 18.97
C ASP A 120 17.54 -12.73 17.92
N LYS A 121 16.72 -13.04 16.91
CA LYS A 121 17.14 -13.87 15.76
C LYS A 121 18.24 -13.20 14.94
N GLN A 122 18.13 -11.89 14.67
CA GLN A 122 19.15 -11.16 13.92
C GLN A 122 20.48 -11.07 14.68
N LEU A 123 20.43 -10.91 16.00
CA LEU A 123 21.62 -10.90 16.86
C LEU A 123 22.29 -12.28 16.93
N ALA A 124 21.50 -13.34 17.11
CA ALA A 124 22.03 -14.70 17.20
C ALA A 124 22.53 -15.23 15.84
N HIS A 125 21.84 -14.88 14.76
CA HIS A 125 22.13 -15.34 13.40
C HIS A 125 21.99 -14.16 12.41
N PRO A 126 23.06 -13.36 12.21
CA PRO A 126 23.00 -12.23 11.28
C PRO A 126 22.63 -12.64 9.86
N SER A 127 21.82 -11.83 9.18
CA SER A 127 21.52 -12.01 7.75
C SER A 127 22.80 -12.01 6.91
N ALA A 128 22.72 -12.59 5.70
CA ALA A 128 23.77 -12.41 4.71
C ALA A 128 24.00 -10.92 4.44
N ARG A 129 25.25 -10.51 4.29
CA ARG A 129 25.64 -9.10 4.10
C ARG A 129 26.50 -8.93 2.88
N LYS A 130 26.21 -7.89 2.11
CA LYS A 130 27.12 -7.37 1.09
C LYS A 130 27.83 -6.14 1.66
N ILE A 131 29.15 -6.19 1.72
CA ILE A 131 29.98 -5.07 2.17
C ILE A 131 30.60 -4.42 0.93
N THR A 132 30.37 -3.12 0.76
CA THR A 132 31.03 -2.29 -0.26
C THR A 132 31.88 -1.22 0.42
N GLU A 133 32.61 -0.42 -0.36
CA GLU A 133 33.33 0.74 0.18
C GLU A 133 32.38 1.79 0.78
N GLU A 134 31.12 1.79 0.37
CA GLU A 134 30.15 2.86 0.67
C GLU A 134 29.08 2.45 1.68
N ALA A 135 28.78 1.15 1.80
CA ALA A 135 27.68 0.65 2.62
C ALA A 135 27.83 -0.82 3.02
N VAL A 136 27.11 -1.18 4.07
CA VAL A 136 26.81 -2.56 4.41
C VAL A 136 25.32 -2.78 4.12
N ILE A 137 25.02 -3.75 3.26
CA ILE A 137 23.66 -4.08 2.84
C ILE A 137 23.33 -5.46 3.41
N ASP A 138 22.43 -5.49 4.38
CA ASP A 138 21.87 -6.73 4.94
C ASP A 138 20.76 -7.28 4.06
N GLU A 139 20.78 -8.59 3.83
CA GLU A 139 19.63 -9.30 3.27
C GLU A 139 18.43 -9.17 4.22
N SER A 140 17.28 -8.81 3.65
CA SER A 140 16.05 -8.64 4.41
C SER A 140 15.61 -9.96 5.03
N ARG A 141 15.36 -9.93 6.35
CA ARG A 141 14.80 -11.07 7.07
C ARG A 141 13.30 -10.89 7.23
N GLY A 142 12.54 -11.97 7.06
CA GLY A 142 11.12 -11.98 7.38
C GLY A 142 10.89 -11.93 8.89
N ILE A 143 9.87 -11.18 9.32
CA ILE A 143 9.51 -11.01 10.74
C ILE A 143 9.01 -12.30 11.43
N GLY A 144 8.94 -13.43 10.72
CA GLY A 144 8.64 -14.74 11.31
C GLY A 144 7.16 -14.96 11.66
N TRP A 145 6.27 -14.67 10.70
CA TRP A 145 4.85 -15.03 10.76
C TRP A 145 4.58 -16.52 10.44
N ASP A 146 5.61 -17.35 10.51
CA ASP A 146 5.69 -18.66 9.87
C ASP A 146 4.83 -19.76 10.50
N ARG A 147 4.03 -19.49 11.54
CA ARG A 147 3.31 -20.56 12.27
C ARG A 147 1.86 -20.33 12.65
N GLU A 148 1.38 -19.10 12.75
CA GLU A 148 -0.04 -18.86 13.06
C GLU A 148 -0.54 -17.66 12.27
N PHE A 149 -1.63 -17.85 11.55
CA PHE A 149 -2.35 -16.81 10.84
C PHE A 149 -2.56 -15.58 11.75
N PRO A 150 -2.45 -14.33 11.25
CA PRO A 150 -2.87 -13.09 11.94
C PRO A 150 -4.38 -13.12 12.24
N GLY A 151 -4.79 -13.94 13.21
CA GLY A 151 -6.11 -14.52 13.16
C GLY A 151 -7.15 -13.88 14.05
N ARG A 152 -6.80 -13.07 15.05
CA ARG A 152 -7.83 -12.54 15.95
C ARG A 152 -7.74 -11.07 16.34
N SER A 153 -6.66 -10.35 16.00
CA SER A 153 -6.56 -8.92 16.40
C SER A 153 -5.76 -8.01 15.45
N SER A 154 -5.35 -8.46 14.26
CA SER A 154 -4.67 -7.59 13.30
C SER A 154 -5.68 -6.81 12.45
N ARG A 155 -5.57 -5.48 12.44
CA ARG A 155 -6.36 -4.62 11.56
C ARG A 155 -5.64 -4.42 10.22
N PRO A 156 -6.34 -4.47 9.08
CA PRO A 156 -5.78 -4.01 7.82
C PRO A 156 -5.50 -2.50 7.93
N THR A 157 -4.32 -2.09 7.49
CA THR A 157 -3.83 -0.73 7.53
C THR A 157 -3.38 -0.34 6.13
N LEU A 158 -4.06 0.63 5.53
CA LEU A 158 -3.66 1.24 4.26
C LEU A 158 -2.39 2.06 4.48
N ILE A 159 -1.39 1.80 3.64
CA ILE A 159 -0.08 2.43 3.67
C ILE A 159 0.22 3.09 2.33
N ASP A 160 1.35 3.81 2.30
CA ASP A 160 1.95 4.36 1.09
C ASP A 160 1.11 5.44 0.39
N PHE A 161 1.18 6.65 0.93
CA PHE A 161 0.44 7.80 0.41
C PHE A 161 1.28 8.65 -0.56
N GLY A 162 2.37 8.11 -1.11
CA GLY A 162 3.25 8.82 -2.06
C GLY A 162 2.53 9.24 -3.34
N GLU A 163 1.47 8.51 -3.72
CA GLU A 163 0.60 8.86 -4.85
C GLU A 163 -0.72 9.51 -4.46
N ALA A 164 -0.94 9.82 -3.19
CA ALA A 164 -2.19 10.44 -2.77
C ALA A 164 -2.38 11.84 -3.40
N ARG A 165 -3.64 12.23 -3.63
CA ARG A 165 -4.05 13.60 -3.98
C ARG A 165 -4.97 14.15 -2.90
N CYS A 166 -4.54 15.27 -2.32
CA CYS A 166 -5.30 16.04 -1.33
C CYS A 166 -5.97 17.23 -2.01
N GLY A 167 -7.25 17.48 -1.68
CA GLY A 167 -7.99 18.64 -2.20
C GLY A 167 -9.39 18.28 -2.67
N ARG A 168 -10.12 19.28 -3.15
CA ARG A 168 -11.30 19.06 -4.01
C ARG A 168 -10.95 19.51 -5.40
N ASP A 169 -11.70 18.94 -6.33
CA ASP A 169 -11.77 19.26 -7.74
C ASP A 169 -10.77 18.47 -8.58
N VAL A 170 -11.39 17.58 -9.35
CA VAL A 170 -10.97 17.11 -10.68
C VAL A 170 -9.47 17.16 -10.92
N HIS A 171 -8.86 15.99 -10.91
CA HIS A 171 -7.45 15.80 -11.19
C HIS A 171 -7.23 15.32 -12.63
N HIS A 172 -5.98 15.41 -13.06
CA HIS A 172 -5.52 14.97 -14.37
C HIS A 172 -4.21 14.21 -14.23
N GLY A 173 -3.82 13.53 -15.31
CA GLY A 173 -2.56 12.81 -15.39
C GLY A 173 -2.71 11.33 -15.08
N LEU A 174 -1.63 10.60 -15.32
CA LEU A 174 -1.56 9.17 -15.15
C LEU A 174 -1.38 8.81 -13.67
N ILE A 175 -2.31 8.00 -13.18
CA ILE A 175 -2.26 7.37 -11.86
C ILE A 175 -2.58 5.89 -12.02
N GLN A 176 -2.49 5.15 -10.91
CA GLN A 176 -2.83 3.74 -10.80
C GLN A 176 -1.91 2.81 -11.62
N PRO A 177 -1.49 1.66 -11.03
CA PRO A 177 -0.91 0.58 -11.79
C PRO A 177 -1.87 0.13 -12.89
N ALA A 178 -1.32 -0.29 -14.02
CA ALA A 178 -2.09 -0.54 -15.22
C ALA A 178 -3.28 -1.51 -14.97
N ALA A 179 -3.05 -2.66 -14.31
CA ALA A 179 -4.10 -3.63 -13.98
C ALA A 179 -5.21 -3.14 -13.02
N TYR A 180 -4.99 -2.03 -12.32
CA TYR A 180 -5.96 -1.42 -11.42
C TYR A 180 -6.58 -0.14 -12.00
N ARG A 181 -6.08 0.35 -13.13
CA ARG A 181 -6.38 1.67 -13.66
C ARG A 181 -7.86 1.81 -14.03
N ALA A 182 -8.45 2.93 -13.61
CA ALA A 182 -9.82 3.29 -13.92
C ALA A 182 -9.96 3.70 -15.40
N PRO A 183 -11.12 3.46 -16.03
CA PRO A 183 -11.31 3.76 -17.45
C PRO A 183 -11.14 5.24 -17.78
N GLU A 184 -11.59 6.16 -16.91
CA GLU A 184 -11.40 7.60 -17.08
C GLU A 184 -9.91 7.98 -17.06
N VAL A 185 -9.08 7.31 -16.24
CA VAL A 185 -7.64 7.52 -16.23
C VAL A 185 -6.99 6.95 -17.50
N THR A 186 -7.40 5.76 -17.93
CA THR A 186 -6.94 5.14 -19.19
C THR A 186 -7.26 6.02 -20.40
N LEU A 187 -8.42 6.67 -20.41
CA LEU A 187 -8.82 7.60 -21.49
C LEU A 187 -8.21 9.00 -21.37
N GLY A 188 -7.36 9.26 -20.37
CA GLY A 188 -6.79 10.59 -20.12
C GLY A 188 -7.84 11.64 -19.72
N MET A 189 -9.00 11.19 -19.24
CA MET A 189 -10.10 12.05 -18.82
C MET A 189 -9.86 12.62 -17.42
N PRO A 190 -10.52 13.75 -17.09
CA PRO A 190 -10.56 14.26 -15.73
C PRO A 190 -11.10 13.18 -14.76
N TRP A 191 -10.50 13.07 -13.58
CA TRP A 191 -10.85 12.05 -12.59
C TRP A 191 -10.94 12.60 -11.17
N ASP A 192 -11.61 11.89 -10.28
CA ASP A 192 -11.80 12.28 -8.88
C ASP A 192 -11.67 11.07 -7.92
N SER A 193 -12.23 11.16 -6.71
CA SER A 193 -12.20 10.07 -5.73
C SER A 193 -12.83 8.74 -6.18
N SER A 194 -13.64 8.75 -7.23
CA SER A 194 -14.25 7.53 -7.79
C SER A 194 -13.22 6.53 -8.32
N VAL A 195 -12.01 6.97 -8.68
CA VAL A 195 -10.92 6.08 -9.12
C VAL A 195 -10.50 5.09 -8.03
N ASP A 196 -10.59 5.46 -6.76
CA ASP A 196 -10.30 4.54 -5.64
C ASP A 196 -11.43 3.53 -5.44
N ILE A 197 -12.69 3.91 -5.74
CA ILE A 197 -13.83 2.99 -5.72
C ILE A 197 -13.64 1.93 -6.80
N TRP A 198 -13.18 2.34 -7.98
CA TRP A 198 -12.78 1.42 -9.05
C TRP A 198 -11.66 0.48 -8.57
N ASN A 199 -10.56 1.01 -8.02
CA ASN A 199 -9.48 0.18 -7.48
C ASN A 199 -9.97 -0.81 -6.43
N LEU A 200 -10.90 -0.40 -5.56
CA LEU A 200 -11.48 -1.26 -4.53
C LEU A 200 -12.27 -2.42 -5.13
N GLY A 201 -12.99 -2.18 -6.24
CA GLY A 201 -13.67 -3.23 -7.00
C GLY A 201 -12.68 -4.23 -7.60
N VAL A 202 -11.64 -3.74 -8.29
CA VAL A 202 -10.57 -4.58 -8.85
C VAL A 202 -9.83 -5.37 -7.77
N LEU A 203 -9.50 -4.72 -6.66
CA LEU A 203 -8.85 -5.35 -5.51
C LEU A 203 -9.74 -6.43 -4.90
N THR A 204 -11.05 -6.19 -4.78
CA THR A 204 -12.00 -7.18 -4.27
C THR A 204 -12.04 -8.42 -5.15
N TRP A 205 -12.07 -8.24 -6.48
CA TRP A 205 -11.96 -9.35 -7.43
C TRP A 205 -10.65 -10.12 -7.22
N HIS A 206 -9.54 -9.39 -7.13
CA HIS A 206 -8.22 -9.98 -6.99
C HIS A 206 -8.06 -10.81 -5.71
N LEU A 207 -8.56 -10.31 -4.59
CA LEU A 207 -8.54 -11.03 -3.30
C LEU A 207 -9.45 -12.26 -3.32
N ARG A 208 -10.59 -12.21 -4.02
CA ARG A 208 -11.58 -13.30 -4.06
C ARG A 208 -11.17 -14.43 -5.02
N HIS A 209 -10.62 -14.08 -6.18
CA HIS A 209 -10.35 -15.04 -7.25
C HIS A 209 -8.89 -15.41 -7.39
N ASN A 210 -7.98 -14.68 -6.71
CA ASN A 210 -6.54 -14.83 -6.84
C ASN A 210 -6.04 -14.49 -8.27
N GLU A 211 -6.78 -13.67 -9.02
CA GLU A 211 -6.53 -13.32 -10.42
C GLU A 211 -6.73 -11.82 -10.66
N LEU A 212 -5.99 -11.22 -11.59
CA LEU A 212 -6.24 -9.84 -12.00
C LEU A 212 -7.53 -9.78 -12.82
N LEU A 213 -8.38 -8.79 -12.55
CA LEU A 213 -9.61 -8.60 -13.33
C LEU A 213 -9.29 -8.15 -14.76
N PHE A 214 -8.29 -7.29 -14.91
CA PHE A 214 -7.82 -6.76 -16.19
C PHE A 214 -6.34 -7.14 -16.37
N THR A 215 -6.01 -7.93 -17.39
CA THR A 215 -4.64 -8.41 -17.64
C THR A 215 -3.94 -7.71 -18.81
N ASN A 216 -4.70 -7.07 -19.70
CA ASN A 216 -4.20 -6.50 -20.95
C ASN A 216 -4.28 -4.96 -20.92
N THR A 217 -3.58 -4.33 -19.98
CA THR A 217 -3.62 -2.86 -19.87
C THR A 217 -2.41 -2.24 -20.57
N PRO A 218 -2.58 -1.18 -21.40
CA PRO A 218 -1.49 -0.60 -22.18
C PRO A 218 -0.38 -0.08 -21.29
N ARG A 219 0.85 -0.14 -21.82
CA ARG A 219 1.98 0.61 -21.28
C ARG A 219 1.74 2.11 -21.49
N GLU A 220 2.45 2.94 -20.74
CA GLU A 220 2.24 4.39 -20.62
C GLU A 220 2.37 5.16 -21.96
N ASP A 221 2.81 4.48 -23.01
CA ASP A 221 3.26 4.97 -24.30
C ASP A 221 2.46 4.43 -25.51
N GLU A 222 1.44 3.59 -25.29
CA GLU A 222 0.59 3.06 -26.37
C GLU A 222 -0.74 3.83 -26.50
N ASP A 223 -0.94 4.46 -27.67
CA ASP A 223 -2.12 5.23 -28.08
C ASP A 223 -3.35 4.32 -28.38
N MET A 224 -3.61 3.34 -27.48
CA MET A 224 -4.59 2.26 -27.65
C MET A 224 -5.75 2.35 -26.66
N ALA A 225 -5.79 3.38 -25.80
CA ALA A 225 -6.80 3.56 -24.75
C ALA A 225 -8.26 3.40 -25.23
N TYR A 226 -8.56 3.81 -26.48
CA TYR A 226 -9.90 3.69 -27.07
C TYR A 226 -10.36 2.24 -27.31
N HIS A 227 -9.43 1.30 -27.52
CA HIS A 227 -9.75 -0.12 -27.68
C HIS A 227 -9.89 -0.86 -26.35
N GLU A 228 -9.42 -0.26 -25.25
CA GLU A 228 -9.36 -0.91 -23.95
C GLU A 228 -10.66 -0.82 -23.17
N VAL A 229 -11.34 0.32 -23.19
CA VAL A 229 -12.61 0.46 -22.46
C VAL A 229 -13.67 -0.55 -22.94
N PRO A 230 -13.87 -0.80 -24.24
CA PRO A 230 -14.73 -1.89 -24.72
C PRO A 230 -14.33 -3.27 -24.19
N ARG A 231 -13.03 -3.56 -24.06
CA ARG A 231 -12.52 -4.83 -23.51
C ARG A 231 -12.75 -4.94 -22.01
N MET A 232 -12.48 -3.87 -21.26
CA MET A 232 -12.77 -3.82 -19.82
C MET A 232 -14.27 -4.09 -19.57
N ILE A 233 -15.16 -3.57 -20.42
CA ILE A 233 -16.59 -3.86 -20.35
C ILE A 233 -16.89 -5.34 -20.63
N GLU A 234 -16.19 -5.97 -21.58
CA GLU A 234 -16.34 -7.40 -21.88
C GLU A 234 -15.84 -8.29 -20.72
N GLU A 235 -14.68 -7.97 -20.16
CA GLU A 235 -14.12 -8.66 -18.99
C GLU A 235 -15.05 -8.53 -17.77
N LEU A 236 -15.62 -7.33 -17.55
CA LEU A 236 -16.62 -7.12 -16.50
C LEU A 236 -17.90 -7.95 -16.71
N LYS A 237 -18.37 -8.11 -17.96
CA LYS A 237 -19.53 -8.96 -18.25
C LYS A 237 -19.25 -10.43 -17.94
N ASN A 238 -18.04 -10.90 -18.28
CA ASN A 238 -17.61 -12.27 -18.03
C ASN A 238 -17.38 -12.54 -16.54
N ALA A 239 -17.04 -11.51 -15.77
CA ALA A 239 -16.86 -11.57 -14.32
C ALA A 239 -18.18 -11.72 -13.52
N THR A 240 -19.35 -11.58 -14.16
CA THR A 240 -20.66 -11.56 -13.47
C THR A 240 -21.32 -12.94 -13.27
N TYR A 241 -20.60 -14.05 -13.42
CA TYR A 241 -21.14 -15.42 -13.31
C TYR A 241 -20.47 -16.25 -12.22
#